data_AF-A0A161S6B0-F1
#
_entry.id   AF-A0A161S6B0-F1
#
_cell.length_a   1.000
_cell.length_b   1.000
_cell.length_c   1.000
_cell.angle_alpha   90.00
_cell.angle_beta   90.00
_cell.angle_gamma   90.00
#
_symmetry.space_group_name_H-M   'P 1'
#
loop_
_entity.id
_entity.type
_entity.pdbx_description
1 polymer ?
#
loop_
_entity_poly.entity_id
_entity_poly.type
_entity_poly.pdbx_seq_one_letter_code
_entity_poly.pdbx_strand_id
1 'polypeptide(L)'
;MNINTESTGTTPEKKWLKYLRVPKPWDNIIILILNVLITIPIFIIVHQNIDDPNWPYQLDRIILFLSIVSILQFLLQKMKLVLNILIGVYLIVLVVGSLFGGYGYNAVFEDYKVMIYAMAEDPKPQDLIISKLLPFPNKNKIITAIEYDKPEVRNYALATTRKHFTTVPNFHQYRQIIQALAIFKEVRTKWNYVNDPKGREYIASASESLQHFSGDCDDYSVLMAGLIRAIGATPRLIHTKEHMYPEMLIPNKGDLDQVIYLIKEVLFKEESKGKEIHYHIDERGQIWLNLDYTARYPGGPFMSEEILGQLTFN
;
A
#
# COMPACT_ATOMS: atom_id res chain seq x y z
N MET A 1 -11.78 -20.95 75.38
CA MET A 1 -10.91 -19.83 74.96
C MET A 1 -10.79 -19.91 73.45
N ASN A 2 -11.25 -18.87 72.75
CA ASN A 2 -11.18 -18.72 71.28
C ASN A 2 -9.76 -18.96 70.75
N ILE A 3 -9.63 -19.39 69.49
CA ILE A 3 -9.06 -18.56 68.40
C ILE A 3 -9.40 -19.24 67.06
N ASN A 4 -10.30 -18.56 66.32
CA ASN A 4 -10.43 -18.64 64.87
C ASN A 4 -9.16 -18.10 64.21
N THR A 5 -8.71 -18.72 63.12
CA THR A 5 -8.13 -17.96 62.00
C THR A 5 -8.33 -18.73 60.69
N GLU A 6 -9.43 -18.43 60.00
CA GLU A 6 -9.51 -18.56 58.55
C GLU A 6 -8.56 -17.55 57.91
N SER A 7 -7.61 -18.01 57.10
CA SER A 7 -6.81 -17.15 56.23
C SER A 7 -7.35 -17.22 54.81
N THR A 8 -8.36 -16.41 54.48
CA THR A 8 -8.80 -16.19 53.11
C THR A 8 -7.90 -15.13 52.46
N GLY A 9 -6.82 -15.59 51.85
CA GLY A 9 -5.95 -14.75 51.01
C GLY A 9 -6.69 -14.31 49.75
N THR A 10 -7.37 -13.16 49.80
CA THR A 10 -7.83 -12.45 48.61
C THR A 10 -6.74 -11.48 48.16
N THR A 11 -6.08 -11.82 47.05
CA THR A 11 -5.15 -10.94 46.34
C THR A 11 -5.83 -9.59 46.08
N PRO A 12 -5.21 -8.44 46.40
CA PRO A 12 -5.84 -7.14 46.17
C PRO A 12 -5.91 -6.89 44.65
N GLU A 13 -7.11 -6.91 44.08
CA GLU A 13 -7.35 -6.37 42.74
C GLU A 13 -6.81 -4.93 42.71
N LYS A 14 -5.85 -4.66 41.82
CA LYS A 14 -5.16 -3.37 41.73
C LYS A 14 -6.20 -2.26 41.48
N LYS A 15 -6.40 -1.36 42.45
CA LYS A 15 -7.43 -0.29 42.47
C LYS A 15 -7.55 0.55 41.18
N TRP A 16 -6.49 0.67 40.38
CA TRP A 16 -6.51 1.44 39.12
C TRP A 16 -7.31 0.78 37.99
N LEU A 17 -7.49 -0.55 38.01
CA LEU A 17 -8.31 -1.29 37.03
C LEU A 17 -9.77 -0.81 37.03
N LYS A 18 -10.24 -0.23 38.14
CA LYS A 18 -11.60 0.30 38.28
C LYS A 18 -11.85 1.54 37.43
N TYR A 19 -10.82 2.35 37.16
CA TYR A 19 -10.91 3.57 36.35
C TYR A 19 -10.81 3.31 34.84
N LEU A 20 -10.28 2.15 34.44
CA LEU A 20 -10.22 1.72 33.03
C LEU A 20 -11.49 0.99 32.57
N ARG A 21 -12.44 0.73 33.48
CA ARG A 21 -13.72 0.11 33.14
C ARG A 21 -14.71 1.20 32.73
N VAL A 22 -15.13 1.16 31.46
CA VAL A 22 -16.26 1.97 30.96
C VAL A 22 -17.52 1.62 31.77
N PRO A 23 -18.29 2.59 32.25
CA PRO A 23 -19.49 2.34 33.03
C PRO A 23 -20.57 1.65 32.19
N LYS A 24 -21.34 0.74 32.81
CA LYS A 24 -22.55 0.19 32.19
C LYS A 24 -23.59 1.30 32.02
N PRO A 25 -24.36 1.34 30.91
CA PRO A 25 -24.45 0.35 29.83
C PRO A 25 -23.50 0.63 28.63
N TRP A 26 -22.63 1.64 28.73
CA TRP A 26 -21.80 2.10 27.61
C TRP A 26 -20.79 1.04 27.15
N ASP A 27 -20.30 0.20 28.06
CA ASP A 27 -19.45 -0.94 27.72
C ASP A 27 -20.13 -1.88 26.71
N ASN A 28 -21.40 -2.21 26.93
CA ASN A 28 -22.16 -3.07 26.03
C ASN A 28 -22.49 -2.38 24.70
N ILE A 29 -22.74 -1.07 24.70
CA ILE A 29 -23.03 -0.31 23.48
C ILE A 29 -21.81 -0.25 22.57
N ILE A 30 -20.63 0.04 23.13
CA ILE A 30 -19.37 0.08 22.38
C ILE A 30 -19.08 -1.28 21.75
N ILE A 31 -19.26 -2.36 22.52
CA ILE A 31 -19.06 -3.72 22.03
C ILE A 31 -20.05 -4.05 20.92
N LEU A 32 -21.32 -3.64 21.04
CA LEU A 32 -22.34 -3.88 20.02
C LEU A 32 -22.00 -3.16 18.70
N ILE A 33 -21.60 -1.88 18.77
CA ILE A 33 -21.20 -1.11 17.58
C ILE A 33 -19.99 -1.76 16.90
N LEU A 34 -18.97 -2.11 17.69
CA LEU A 34 -17.78 -2.76 17.15
C LEU A 34 -18.11 -4.12 16.54
N ASN A 35 -19.00 -4.89 17.18
CA ASN A 35 -19.44 -6.18 16.67
C ASN A 35 -20.09 -6.03 15.29
N VAL A 36 -20.98 -5.05 15.11
CA VAL A 36 -21.61 -4.77 13.80
C VAL A 36 -20.55 -4.42 12.75
N LEU A 37 -19.58 -3.56 13.09
CA LEU A 37 -18.51 -3.18 12.15
C LEU A 37 -17.63 -4.37 11.74
N ILE A 38 -17.31 -5.28 12.65
CA ILE A 38 -16.48 -6.46 12.36
C ILE A 38 -17.29 -7.56 11.66
N THR A 39 -18.59 -7.67 11.96
CA THR A 39 -19.47 -8.69 11.36
C THR A 39 -19.57 -8.52 9.85
N ILE A 40 -19.68 -7.28 9.35
CA ILE A 40 -19.88 -7.02 7.92
C ILE A 40 -18.76 -7.65 7.05
N PRO A 41 -17.46 -7.35 7.24
CA PRO A 41 -16.41 -7.96 6.43
C PRO A 41 -16.32 -9.48 6.61
N ILE A 42 -16.50 -10.00 7.82
CA ILE A 42 -16.48 -11.44 8.08
C ILE A 42 -17.64 -12.15 7.36
N PHE A 43 -18.82 -11.53 7.37
CA PHE A 43 -19.99 -12.06 6.66
C PHE A 43 -19.73 -12.15 5.16
N ILE A 44 -19.13 -11.12 4.55
CA ILE A 44 -18.76 -11.14 3.12
C ILE A 44 -17.84 -12.32 2.83
N ILE A 45 -16.77 -12.49 3.61
CA ILE A 45 -15.80 -13.59 3.44
C ILE A 45 -16.47 -14.95 3.57
N VAL A 46 -17.27 -15.15 4.63
CA VAL A 46 -17.89 -16.46 4.88
C VAL A 46 -18.96 -16.76 3.83
N HIS A 47 -19.75 -15.77 3.43
CA HIS A 47 -20.79 -15.95 2.42
C HIS A 47 -20.22 -16.29 1.04
N GLN A 48 -19.12 -15.65 0.61
CA GLN A 48 -18.49 -15.93 -0.69
C GLN A 48 -17.75 -17.28 -0.73
N ASN A 49 -17.36 -17.84 0.42
CA ASN A 49 -16.67 -19.15 0.49
C ASN A 49 -17.61 -20.35 0.76
N ILE A 50 -18.91 -20.11 0.97
CA ILE A 50 -19.91 -21.17 1.16
C ILE A 50 -20.78 -21.29 -0.08
N ASP A 51 -21.02 -22.51 -0.55
CA ASP A 51 -21.93 -22.77 -1.66
C ASP A 51 -23.37 -22.32 -1.32
N ASP A 52 -24.01 -21.54 -2.20
CA ASP A 52 -25.36 -21.00 -1.97
C ASP A 52 -26.40 -22.15 -1.94
N PRO A 53 -27.00 -22.46 -0.77
CA PRO A 53 -27.97 -23.54 -0.65
C PRO A 53 -29.36 -23.18 -1.21
N ASN A 54 -29.56 -21.97 -1.76
CA ASN A 54 -30.79 -21.46 -2.39
C ASN A 54 -32.04 -21.63 -1.51
N TRP A 55 -31.95 -21.24 -0.24
CA TRP A 55 -33.10 -21.31 0.66
C TRP A 55 -34.13 -20.21 0.33
N PRO A 56 -35.44 -20.50 0.50
CA PRO A 56 -36.48 -19.49 0.30
C PRO A 56 -36.25 -18.30 1.25
N TYR A 57 -36.50 -17.09 0.75
CA TYR A 57 -36.31 -15.83 1.47
C TYR A 57 -34.88 -15.55 1.94
N GLN A 58 -33.85 -16.19 1.35
CA GLN A 58 -32.44 -15.98 1.71
C GLN A 58 -32.18 -16.23 3.21
N LEU A 59 -32.92 -17.18 3.80
CA LEU A 59 -32.84 -17.51 5.22
C LEU A 59 -31.43 -17.96 5.62
N ASP A 60 -30.70 -18.59 4.71
CA ASP A 60 -29.30 -18.95 4.85
C ASP A 60 -28.45 -17.72 5.23
N ARG A 61 -28.64 -16.58 4.56
CA ARG A 61 -27.87 -15.34 4.79
C ARG A 61 -28.22 -14.70 6.13
N ILE A 62 -29.50 -14.68 6.49
CA ILE A 62 -29.98 -14.12 7.76
C ILE A 62 -29.44 -14.94 8.93
N ILE A 63 -29.53 -16.27 8.84
CA ILE A 63 -29.04 -17.18 9.88
C ILE A 63 -27.52 -17.08 10.00
N LEU A 64 -26.81 -17.04 8.86
CA LEU A 64 -25.36 -16.87 8.85
C LEU A 64 -24.95 -15.58 9.55
N PHE A 65 -25.57 -14.44 9.18
CA PHE A 65 -25.29 -13.15 9.80
C PHE A 65 -25.55 -13.16 11.31
N LEU A 66 -26.72 -13.65 11.75
CA LEU A 66 -27.05 -13.74 13.17
C LEU A 66 -26.10 -14.66 13.96
N SER A 67 -25.64 -15.74 13.33
CA SER A 67 -24.67 -16.66 13.94
C SER A 67 -23.31 -15.97 14.16
N ILE A 68 -22.81 -15.25 13.17
CA ILE A 68 -21.55 -14.50 13.23
C ILE A 68 -21.64 -13.41 14.32
N VAL A 69 -22.72 -12.61 14.31
CA VAL A 69 -22.96 -11.58 15.34
C VAL A 69 -22.96 -12.19 16.73
N SER A 70 -23.63 -13.33 16.94
CA SER A 70 -23.74 -13.97 18.25
C SER A 70 -22.39 -14.51 18.74
N ILE A 71 -21.61 -15.15 17.87
CA ILE A 71 -20.27 -15.66 18.18
C ILE A 71 -19.33 -14.50 18.51
N LEU A 72 -19.28 -13.47 17.67
CA LEU A 72 -18.46 -12.29 17.89
C LEU A 72 -18.87 -11.53 19.16
N GLN A 73 -20.18 -11.38 19.43
CA GLN A 73 -20.68 -10.76 20.66
C GLN A 73 -20.15 -11.51 21.88
N PHE A 74 -20.20 -12.83 21.88
CA PHE A 74 -19.71 -13.66 22.96
C PHE A 74 -18.19 -13.49 23.16
N LEU A 75 -17.41 -13.52 22.07
CA LEU A 75 -15.96 -13.36 22.10
C LEU A 75 -15.54 -11.96 22.60
N LEU A 76 -16.12 -10.90 22.05
CA LEU A 76 -15.82 -9.51 22.43
C LEU A 76 -16.19 -9.24 23.89
N GLN A 77 -17.29 -9.84 24.39
CA GLN A 77 -17.69 -9.69 25.80
C GLN A 77 -16.68 -10.33 26.76
N LYS A 78 -16.03 -11.43 26.37
CA LYS A 78 -14.96 -12.08 27.16
C LYS A 78 -13.70 -11.21 27.24
N MET A 79 -13.40 -10.46 26.18
CA MET A 79 -12.19 -9.64 26.06
C MET A 79 -12.40 -8.15 26.37
N LYS A 80 -13.58 -7.75 26.85
CA LYS A 80 -14.01 -6.35 26.96
C LYS A 80 -13.05 -5.41 27.68
N LEU A 81 -12.32 -5.89 28.69
CA LEU A 81 -11.36 -5.05 29.43
C LEU A 81 -10.18 -4.65 28.53
N VAL A 82 -9.60 -5.62 27.82
CA VAL A 82 -8.50 -5.38 26.88
C VAL A 82 -9.00 -4.52 25.70
N LEU A 83 -10.19 -4.83 25.21
CA LEU A 83 -10.81 -4.12 24.10
C LEU A 83 -11.00 -2.62 24.38
N ASN A 84 -11.54 -2.28 25.55
CA ASN A 84 -11.77 -0.88 25.93
C ASN A 84 -10.46 -0.10 26.01
N ILE A 85 -9.37 -0.73 26.48
CA ILE A 85 -8.05 -0.11 26.53
C ILE A 85 -7.55 0.16 25.10
N LEU A 86 -7.64 -0.83 24.22
CA LEU A 86 -7.20 -0.70 22.83
C LEU A 86 -7.99 0.37 22.08
N ILE A 87 -9.32 0.41 22.23
CA ILE A 87 -10.17 1.45 21.63
C ILE A 87 -9.79 2.83 22.15
N GLY A 88 -9.55 2.96 23.46
CA GLY A 88 -9.12 4.22 24.06
C GLY A 88 -7.80 4.72 23.47
N VAL A 89 -6.80 3.85 23.37
CA VAL A 89 -5.50 4.17 22.74
C VAL A 89 -5.69 4.54 21.26
N TYR A 90 -6.47 3.76 20.52
CA TYR A 90 -6.74 3.98 19.10
C TYR A 90 -7.41 5.34 18.85
N LEU A 91 -8.40 5.70 19.66
CA LEU A 91 -9.06 7.01 19.57
C LEU A 91 -8.09 8.16 19.87
N ILE A 92 -7.20 8.02 20.86
CA ILE A 92 -6.17 9.02 21.14
C ILE A 92 -5.25 9.20 19.93
N VAL A 93 -4.78 8.10 19.32
CA VAL A 93 -3.94 8.14 18.12
C VAL A 93 -4.68 8.83 16.96
N LEU A 94 -5.97 8.54 16.75
CA LEU A 94 -6.75 9.18 15.70
C LEU A 94 -6.97 10.67 15.93
N VAL A 95 -7.20 11.10 17.16
CA VAL A 95 -7.33 12.54 17.48
C VAL A 95 -6.01 13.25 17.20
N VAL A 96 -4.89 12.70 17.67
CA VAL A 96 -3.55 13.26 17.41
C VAL A 96 -3.28 13.30 15.91
N GLY A 97 -3.48 12.18 15.20
CA GLY A 97 -3.27 12.13 13.76
C GLY A 97 -4.14 13.11 13.00
N SER A 98 -5.41 13.28 13.39
CA SER A 98 -6.32 14.23 12.75
C SER A 98 -5.90 15.70 12.97
N LEU A 99 -5.36 16.05 14.14
CA LEU A 99 -4.93 17.41 14.46
C LEU A 99 -3.58 17.78 13.85
N PHE A 100 -2.66 16.83 13.74
CA PHE A 100 -1.30 17.05 13.24
C PHE A 100 -1.10 16.66 11.76
N GLY A 101 -2.18 16.47 11.01
CA GLY A 101 -2.12 16.16 9.57
C GLY A 101 -1.61 14.75 9.23
N GLY A 102 -1.66 13.82 10.20
CA GLY A 102 -1.36 12.41 10.04
C GLY A 102 -2.60 11.56 9.73
N TYR A 103 -2.52 10.27 10.06
CA TYR A 103 -3.64 9.34 9.88
C TYR A 103 -4.80 9.65 10.84
N GLY A 104 -5.94 10.06 10.30
CA GLY A 104 -7.07 10.60 11.06
C GLY A 104 -8.41 9.97 10.69
N TYR A 105 -9.49 10.51 11.25
CA TYR A 105 -10.84 9.95 11.10
C TYR A 105 -11.30 9.79 9.65
N ASN A 106 -11.01 10.77 8.79
CA ASN A 106 -11.40 10.72 7.37
C ASN A 106 -10.69 9.57 6.64
N ALA A 107 -9.40 9.33 6.95
CA ALA A 107 -8.64 8.24 6.35
C ALA A 107 -9.23 6.88 6.77
N VAL A 108 -9.52 6.69 8.05
CA VAL A 108 -10.15 5.44 8.55
C VAL A 108 -11.48 5.16 7.85
N PHE A 109 -12.31 6.19 7.69
CA PHE A 109 -13.63 6.04 7.07
C PHE A 109 -13.51 5.65 5.58
N GLU A 110 -12.65 6.34 4.82
CA GLU A 110 -12.42 6.00 3.42
C GLU A 110 -11.76 4.62 3.27
N ASP A 111 -10.77 4.29 4.10
CA ASP A 111 -10.11 2.97 4.07
C ASP A 111 -11.11 1.83 4.32
N TYR A 112 -11.98 1.98 5.32
CA TYR A 112 -13.03 1.00 5.62
C TYR A 112 -14.01 0.87 4.45
N LYS A 113 -14.43 1.99 3.88
CA LYS A 113 -15.35 2.02 2.74
C LYS A 113 -14.75 1.31 1.53
N VAL A 114 -13.52 1.67 1.14
CA VAL A 114 -12.79 1.06 0.02
C VAL A 114 -12.61 -0.44 0.25
N MET A 115 -12.25 -0.86 1.48
CA MET A 115 -12.13 -2.27 1.83
C MET A 115 -13.44 -3.04 1.60
N ILE A 116 -14.58 -2.55 2.09
CA ILE A 116 -15.88 -3.23 1.93
C ILE A 116 -16.28 -3.35 0.47
N TYR A 117 -16.10 -2.30 -0.33
CA TYR A 117 -16.44 -2.35 -1.77
C TYR A 117 -15.55 -3.35 -2.52
N ALA A 118 -14.24 -3.28 -2.30
CA ALA A 118 -13.30 -4.18 -2.96
C ALA A 118 -13.53 -5.65 -2.56
N MET A 119 -13.88 -5.93 -1.30
CA MET A 119 -14.25 -7.29 -0.85
C MET A 119 -15.56 -7.79 -1.48
N ALA A 120 -16.53 -6.91 -1.72
CA ALA A 120 -17.81 -7.31 -2.30
C ALA A 120 -17.68 -7.71 -3.78
N GLU A 121 -16.73 -7.13 -4.49
CA GLU A 121 -16.50 -7.36 -5.93
C GLU A 121 -15.50 -8.51 -6.21
N ASP A 122 -14.60 -8.82 -5.26
CA ASP A 122 -13.59 -9.87 -5.42
C ASP A 122 -14.14 -11.27 -5.09
N PRO A 123 -13.93 -12.30 -5.94
CA PRO A 123 -14.30 -13.68 -5.64
C PRO A 123 -13.52 -14.32 -4.48
N LYS A 124 -12.39 -13.73 -4.06
CA LYS A 124 -11.54 -14.15 -2.93
C LYS A 124 -11.20 -12.95 -2.03
N PRO A 125 -12.17 -12.42 -1.28
CA PRO A 125 -12.00 -11.22 -0.45
C PRO A 125 -10.91 -11.37 0.63
N GLN A 126 -10.64 -12.60 1.06
CA GLN A 126 -9.55 -12.90 1.99
C GLN A 126 -8.17 -12.53 1.41
N ASP A 127 -7.96 -12.70 0.11
CA ASP A 127 -6.67 -12.46 -0.53
C ASP A 127 -6.36 -10.95 -0.56
N LEU A 128 -7.39 -10.11 -0.72
CA LEU A 128 -7.28 -8.64 -0.64
C LEU A 128 -6.88 -8.14 0.76
N ILE A 129 -7.47 -8.72 1.82
CA ILE A 129 -7.09 -8.37 3.19
C ILE A 129 -5.67 -8.84 3.47
N ILE A 130 -5.34 -10.07 3.07
CA ILE A 130 -4.01 -10.63 3.24
C ILE A 130 -3.00 -9.78 2.48
N SER A 131 -3.24 -9.39 1.24
CA SER A 131 -2.32 -8.57 0.46
C SER A 131 -2.07 -7.20 1.11
N LYS A 132 -3.12 -6.51 1.59
CA LYS A 132 -2.98 -5.25 2.33
C LYS A 132 -2.25 -5.42 3.69
N LEU A 133 -2.35 -6.59 4.32
CA LEU A 133 -1.66 -6.90 5.57
C LEU A 133 -0.24 -7.44 5.35
N LEU A 134 0.05 -7.97 4.15
CA LEU A 134 1.35 -8.52 3.84
C LEU A 134 2.36 -7.38 3.76
N PRO A 135 3.42 -7.41 4.58
CA PRO A 135 4.46 -6.41 4.49
C PRO A 135 5.11 -6.51 3.09
N PHE A 136 5.41 -5.36 2.50
CA PHE A 136 6.14 -5.29 1.23
C PHE A 136 7.37 -6.22 1.30
N PRO A 137 7.52 -7.18 0.37
CA PRO A 137 8.55 -8.21 0.48
C PRO A 137 9.93 -7.56 0.52
N ASN A 138 10.81 -8.08 1.38
CA ASN A 138 12.18 -7.60 1.52
C ASN A 138 12.33 -6.06 1.73
N LYS A 139 11.29 -5.36 2.23
CA LYS A 139 11.23 -3.89 2.36
C LYS A 139 12.53 -3.23 2.82
N ASN A 140 13.14 -3.72 3.90
CA ASN A 140 14.37 -3.12 4.45
C ASN A 140 15.57 -3.29 3.52
N LYS A 141 15.67 -4.43 2.82
CA LYS A 141 16.72 -4.65 1.81
C LYS A 141 16.55 -3.67 0.66
N ILE A 142 15.33 -3.55 0.13
CA ILE A 142 15.00 -2.62 -0.96
C ILE A 142 15.32 -1.18 -0.59
N ILE A 143 14.86 -0.71 0.58
CA ILE A 143 15.15 0.67 1.05
C ILE A 143 16.66 0.93 1.09
N THR A 144 17.44 -0.04 1.57
CA THR A 144 18.90 0.08 1.66
C THR A 144 19.56 0.03 0.28
N ALA A 145 19.02 -0.78 -0.63
CA ALA A 145 19.56 -1.01 -1.97
C ALA A 145 19.38 0.18 -2.92
N ILE A 146 18.46 1.11 -2.66
CA ILE A 146 18.17 2.26 -3.53
C ILE A 146 19.36 3.23 -3.69
N GLU A 147 20.12 3.46 -2.62
CA GLU A 147 21.43 4.15 -2.65
C GLU A 147 21.46 5.49 -3.45
N TYR A 148 20.35 6.23 -3.43
CA TYR A 148 20.17 7.46 -4.21
C TYR A 148 21.19 8.56 -3.90
N ASP A 149 21.77 8.52 -2.70
CA ASP A 149 22.76 9.44 -2.18
C ASP A 149 24.20 9.00 -2.47
N LYS A 150 24.44 7.77 -2.93
CA LYS A 150 25.77 7.34 -3.35
C LYS A 150 26.23 8.13 -4.57
N PRO A 151 27.50 8.59 -4.60
CA PRO A 151 28.03 9.39 -5.70
C PRO A 151 27.86 8.74 -7.07
N GLU A 152 28.03 7.42 -7.19
CA GLU A 152 27.90 6.70 -8.46
C GLU A 152 26.48 6.78 -9.03
N VAL A 153 25.47 6.48 -8.20
CA VAL A 153 24.04 6.57 -8.58
C VAL A 153 23.65 8.01 -8.88
N ARG A 154 24.00 8.94 -7.98
CA ARG A 154 23.67 10.35 -8.14
C ARG A 154 24.32 10.97 -9.37
N ASN A 155 25.61 10.75 -9.58
CA ASN A 155 26.33 11.32 -10.72
C ASN A 155 25.83 10.75 -12.04
N TYR A 156 25.47 9.46 -12.08
CA TYR A 156 24.85 8.87 -13.27
C TYR A 156 23.48 9.47 -13.56
N ALA A 157 22.63 9.67 -12.54
CA ALA A 157 21.34 10.32 -12.72
C ALA A 157 21.50 11.72 -13.31
N LEU A 158 22.38 12.54 -12.72
CA LEU A 158 22.68 13.89 -13.21
C LEU A 158 23.26 13.91 -14.62
N ALA A 159 24.21 13.02 -14.93
CA ALA A 159 24.78 12.91 -16.27
C ALA A 159 23.70 12.57 -17.30
N THR A 160 22.79 11.65 -16.95
CA THR A 160 21.67 11.23 -17.79
C THR A 160 20.73 12.37 -18.12
N THR A 161 20.45 13.27 -17.16
CA THR A 161 19.61 14.46 -17.41
C THR A 161 20.14 15.41 -18.48
N ARG A 162 21.44 15.32 -18.80
CA ARG A 162 22.09 16.12 -19.85
C ARG A 162 22.18 15.39 -21.19
N LYS A 163 21.84 14.10 -21.23
CA LYS A 163 22.00 13.25 -22.42
C LYS A 163 20.74 13.24 -23.28
N HIS A 164 19.57 13.16 -22.65
CA HIS A 164 18.29 13.11 -23.34
C HIS A 164 17.47 14.36 -23.03
N PHE A 165 16.65 14.77 -24.00
CA PHE A 165 15.59 15.77 -23.79
C PHE A 165 16.07 17.13 -23.25
N THR A 166 17.23 17.60 -23.70
CA THR A 166 17.84 18.86 -23.24
C THR A 166 17.20 20.11 -23.82
N THR A 167 16.54 19.99 -24.98
CA THR A 167 15.89 21.09 -25.68
C THR A 167 14.41 20.76 -25.88
N VAL A 168 13.59 21.08 -24.88
CA VAL A 168 12.16 20.76 -24.85
C VAL A 168 11.36 22.02 -24.52
N PRO A 169 10.24 22.31 -25.21
CA PRO A 169 9.34 23.39 -24.83
C PRO A 169 8.84 23.25 -23.38
N ASN A 170 8.69 24.37 -22.66
CA ASN A 170 8.23 24.39 -21.26
C ASN A 170 9.09 23.56 -20.28
N PHE A 171 10.37 23.34 -20.60
CA PHE A 171 11.30 22.56 -19.79
C PHE A 171 11.35 23.02 -18.33
N HIS A 172 11.24 24.33 -18.06
CA HIS A 172 11.30 24.85 -16.69
C HIS A 172 10.15 24.37 -15.80
N GLN A 173 8.93 24.29 -16.34
CA GLN A 173 7.74 23.86 -15.61
C GLN A 173 7.76 22.35 -15.35
N TYR A 174 8.16 21.57 -16.36
CA TYR A 174 8.16 20.10 -16.31
C TYR A 174 9.54 19.50 -16.09
N ARG A 175 10.51 20.28 -15.57
CA ARG A 175 11.94 19.91 -15.51
C ARG A 175 12.14 18.55 -14.90
N GLN A 176 11.57 18.35 -13.71
CA GLN A 176 11.77 17.13 -12.94
C GLN A 176 11.17 15.91 -13.66
N ILE A 177 9.99 16.05 -14.25
CA ILE A 177 9.34 14.99 -15.03
C ILE A 177 10.19 14.67 -16.26
N ILE A 178 10.60 15.67 -17.05
CA ILE A 178 11.43 15.47 -18.25
C ILE A 178 12.75 14.79 -17.90
N GLN A 179 13.37 15.17 -16.78
CA GLN A 179 14.61 14.56 -16.30
C GLN A 179 14.42 13.10 -15.86
N ALA A 180 13.32 12.78 -15.17
CA ALA A 180 12.99 11.41 -14.84
C ALA A 180 12.67 10.57 -16.07
N LEU A 181 12.00 11.15 -17.06
CA LEU A 181 11.74 10.50 -18.34
C LEU A 181 13.03 10.29 -19.16
N ALA A 182 14.01 11.19 -19.05
CA ALA A 182 15.36 10.99 -19.60
C ALA A 182 16.07 9.79 -18.94
N ILE A 183 15.94 9.65 -17.62
CA ILE A 183 16.46 8.49 -16.86
C ILE A 183 15.79 7.21 -17.34
N PHE A 184 14.45 7.19 -17.41
CA PHE A 184 13.70 6.05 -17.96
C PHE A 184 14.24 5.66 -19.33
N LYS A 185 14.38 6.62 -20.27
CA LYS A 185 14.88 6.35 -21.62
C LYS A 185 16.26 5.70 -21.59
N GLU A 186 17.19 6.24 -20.81
CA GLU A 186 18.56 5.72 -20.74
C GLU A 186 18.62 4.31 -20.14
N VAL A 187 17.99 4.10 -18.98
CA VAL A 187 18.00 2.81 -18.28
C VAL A 187 17.27 1.78 -19.11
N ARG A 188 16.06 2.08 -19.58
CA ARG A 188 15.26 1.17 -20.40
C ARG A 188 15.98 0.73 -21.67
N THR A 189 16.72 1.63 -22.31
CA THR A 189 17.45 1.31 -23.56
C THR A 189 18.61 0.34 -23.30
N LYS A 190 19.21 0.40 -22.11
CA LYS A 190 20.36 -0.43 -21.72
C LYS A 190 19.96 -1.70 -20.97
N TRP A 191 18.78 -1.72 -20.36
CA TRP A 191 18.37 -2.79 -19.45
C TRP A 191 18.26 -4.14 -20.16
N ASN A 192 18.93 -5.13 -19.59
CA ASN A 192 18.89 -6.52 -20.02
C ASN A 192 18.34 -7.39 -18.89
N TYR A 193 17.16 -7.96 -19.11
CA TYR A 193 16.49 -8.77 -18.09
C TYR A 193 17.20 -10.11 -17.89
N VAL A 194 17.55 -10.42 -16.65
CA VAL A 194 18.21 -11.69 -16.26
C VAL A 194 17.48 -12.23 -15.04
N ASN A 195 16.97 -13.46 -15.13
CA ASN A 195 16.34 -14.11 -13.98
C ASN A 195 17.39 -14.49 -12.93
N ASP A 196 16.98 -14.42 -11.68
CA ASP A 196 17.73 -14.97 -10.57
C ASP A 196 17.90 -16.50 -10.64
N PRO A 197 18.94 -17.06 -9.98
CA PRO A 197 19.07 -18.49 -9.83
C PRO A 197 17.84 -19.08 -9.13
N LYS A 198 17.30 -20.17 -9.69
CA LYS A 198 16.10 -20.84 -9.14
C LYS A 198 16.18 -21.04 -7.63
N GLY A 199 15.17 -20.56 -6.91
CA GLY A 199 15.04 -20.72 -5.46
C GLY A 199 15.89 -19.75 -4.63
N ARG A 200 16.45 -18.71 -5.25
CA ARG A 200 17.07 -17.58 -4.57
C ARG A 200 16.46 -16.28 -5.08
N GLU A 201 16.38 -15.33 -4.18
CA GLU A 201 15.92 -13.97 -4.42
C GLU A 201 17.04 -13.04 -3.97
N TYR A 202 17.64 -12.33 -4.93
CA TYR A 202 18.76 -11.43 -4.77
C TYR A 202 18.35 -10.05 -5.25
N ILE A 203 18.34 -9.10 -4.32
CA ILE A 203 18.05 -7.71 -4.62
C ILE A 203 19.39 -6.98 -4.76
N ALA A 204 19.79 -6.72 -6.00
CA ALA A 204 20.97 -5.94 -6.30
C ALA A 204 20.78 -4.48 -5.85
N SER A 205 21.86 -3.87 -5.38
CA SER A 205 21.85 -2.43 -5.10
C SER A 205 21.78 -1.62 -6.39
N ALA A 206 21.28 -0.38 -6.31
CA ALA A 206 21.27 0.53 -7.45
C ALA A 206 22.69 0.75 -7.98
N SER A 207 23.71 0.87 -7.12
CA SER A 207 25.11 1.00 -7.57
C SER A 207 25.64 -0.26 -8.27
N GLU A 208 25.23 -1.44 -7.82
CA GLU A 208 25.54 -2.71 -8.48
C GLU A 208 24.88 -2.80 -9.85
N SER A 209 23.55 -2.70 -9.93
CA SER A 209 22.79 -2.77 -11.19
C SER A 209 23.31 -1.79 -12.25
N LEU A 210 23.77 -0.60 -11.84
CA LEU A 210 24.30 0.45 -12.71
C LEU A 210 25.58 0.05 -13.46
N GLN A 211 26.34 -0.93 -12.97
CA GLN A 211 27.57 -1.39 -13.64
C GLN A 211 27.29 -2.13 -14.97
N HIS A 212 26.16 -2.81 -15.04
CA HIS A 212 25.83 -3.77 -16.10
C HIS A 212 24.43 -3.60 -16.71
N PHE A 213 23.57 -2.76 -16.13
CA PHE A 213 22.18 -2.58 -16.54
C PHE A 213 21.48 -3.92 -16.76
N SER A 214 21.69 -4.87 -15.85
CA SER A 214 21.15 -6.22 -15.97
C SER A 214 20.67 -6.69 -14.61
N GLY A 215 19.62 -7.50 -14.62
CA GLY A 215 18.94 -7.98 -13.42
C GLY A 215 17.49 -8.30 -13.72
N ASP A 216 16.74 -8.68 -12.70
CA ASP A 216 15.32 -8.99 -12.84
C ASP A 216 14.42 -7.76 -12.61
N CYS A 217 13.16 -7.99 -12.23
CA CYS A 217 12.17 -6.94 -12.02
C CYS A 217 12.47 -6.12 -10.75
N ASP A 218 13.04 -6.77 -9.73
CA ASP A 218 13.38 -6.15 -8.47
C ASP A 218 14.57 -5.21 -8.63
N ASP A 219 15.61 -5.69 -9.33
CA ASP A 219 16.83 -4.94 -9.61
C ASP A 219 16.56 -3.69 -10.46
N TYR A 220 15.70 -3.81 -11.47
CA TYR A 220 15.30 -2.67 -12.31
C TYR A 220 14.58 -1.62 -11.47
N SER A 221 13.63 -2.07 -10.65
CA SER A 221 12.81 -1.22 -9.79
C SER A 221 13.67 -0.45 -8.79
N VAL A 222 14.62 -1.12 -8.14
CA VAL A 222 15.58 -0.51 -7.22
C VAL A 222 16.45 0.54 -7.91
N LEU A 223 17.01 0.21 -9.08
CA LEU A 223 17.84 1.14 -9.86
C LEU A 223 17.04 2.39 -10.27
N MET A 224 15.84 2.20 -10.81
CA MET A 224 14.97 3.29 -11.23
C MET A 224 14.58 4.19 -10.06
N ALA A 225 14.19 3.61 -8.92
CA ALA A 225 13.90 4.39 -7.71
C ALA A 225 15.12 5.18 -7.23
N GLY A 226 16.32 4.59 -7.24
CA GLY A 226 17.57 5.27 -6.89
C GLY A 226 17.85 6.50 -7.76
N LEU A 227 17.77 6.32 -9.08
CA LEU A 227 18.07 7.38 -10.05
C LEU A 227 17.03 8.50 -10.04
N ILE A 228 15.73 8.16 -9.96
CA ILE A 228 14.64 9.14 -9.91
C ILE A 228 14.71 9.95 -8.60
N ARG A 229 14.96 9.28 -7.47
CA ARG A 229 15.10 9.95 -6.18
C ARG A 229 16.33 10.86 -6.14
N ALA A 230 17.42 10.49 -6.80
CA ALA A 230 18.65 11.28 -6.85
C ALA A 230 18.47 12.67 -7.53
N ILE A 231 17.47 12.82 -8.41
CA ILE A 231 17.10 14.10 -9.04
C ILE A 231 15.96 14.82 -8.30
N GLY A 232 15.58 14.32 -7.12
CA GLY A 232 14.55 14.89 -6.25
C GLY A 232 13.11 14.58 -6.65
N ALA A 233 12.88 13.71 -7.63
CA ALA A 233 11.54 13.21 -7.96
C ALA A 233 11.12 12.11 -6.98
N THR A 234 9.82 11.83 -6.90
CA THR A 234 9.25 10.86 -5.94
C THR A 234 8.88 9.56 -6.65
N PRO A 235 9.72 8.50 -6.54
CA PRO A 235 9.35 7.18 -7.02
C PRO A 235 8.55 6.40 -5.99
N ARG A 236 7.80 5.40 -6.46
CA ARG A 236 7.30 4.30 -5.63
C ARG A 236 7.49 2.97 -6.35
N LEU A 237 7.57 1.88 -5.60
CA LEU A 237 7.53 0.53 -6.17
C LEU A 237 6.17 -0.09 -5.92
N ILE A 238 5.66 -0.77 -6.94
CA ILE A 238 4.44 -1.57 -6.89
C ILE A 238 4.82 -3.03 -6.95
N HIS A 239 4.35 -3.80 -5.98
CA HIS A 239 4.49 -5.25 -5.94
C HIS A 239 3.15 -5.91 -6.26
N THR A 240 3.17 -6.83 -7.23
CA THR A 240 2.05 -7.66 -7.67
C THR A 240 2.39 -9.13 -7.45
N LYS A 241 1.49 -10.06 -7.79
CA LYS A 241 1.74 -11.52 -7.59
C LYS A 241 3.04 -12.03 -8.22
N GLU A 242 3.43 -11.51 -9.38
CA GLU A 242 4.54 -12.06 -10.19
C GLU A 242 5.55 -11.00 -10.64
N HIS A 243 5.34 -9.73 -10.26
CA HIS A 243 6.12 -8.62 -10.81
C HIS A 243 6.28 -7.47 -9.83
N MET A 244 7.44 -6.82 -9.84
CA MET A 244 7.68 -5.54 -9.18
C MET A 244 8.09 -4.50 -10.23
N TYR A 245 7.48 -3.32 -10.18
CA TYR A 245 7.81 -2.23 -11.11
C TYR A 245 7.82 -0.85 -10.43
N PRO A 246 8.61 0.10 -10.98
CA PRO A 246 8.66 1.46 -10.47
C PRO A 246 7.58 2.33 -11.11
N GLU A 247 7.07 3.28 -10.33
CA GLU A 247 6.26 4.38 -10.79
C GLU A 247 6.82 5.71 -10.27
N MET A 248 6.39 6.81 -10.86
CA MET A 248 6.78 8.16 -10.44
C MET A 248 5.56 9.05 -10.23
N LEU A 249 5.59 9.85 -9.16
CA LEU A 249 4.58 10.85 -8.89
C LEU A 249 4.57 11.96 -9.96
N ILE A 250 3.38 12.28 -10.47
CA ILE A 250 3.08 13.55 -11.15
C ILE A 250 2.55 14.51 -10.06
N PRO A 251 3.31 15.56 -9.67
CA PRO A 251 3.01 16.34 -8.47
C PRO A 251 1.66 17.06 -8.49
N ASN A 252 1.22 17.50 -9.67
CA ASN A 252 -0.01 18.25 -9.85
C ASN A 252 -0.95 17.50 -10.80
N LYS A 253 -2.18 17.24 -10.35
CA LYS A 253 -3.18 16.52 -11.14
C LYS A 253 -3.51 17.24 -12.45
N GLY A 254 -3.50 18.57 -12.45
CA GLY A 254 -3.76 19.38 -13.64
C GLY A 254 -2.68 19.29 -14.71
N ASP A 255 -1.52 18.70 -14.40
CA ASP A 255 -0.42 18.53 -15.34
C ASP A 255 -0.50 17.21 -16.14
N LEU A 256 -1.43 16.30 -15.81
CA LEU A 256 -1.52 14.97 -16.43
C LEU A 256 -1.60 15.06 -17.96
N ASP A 257 -2.52 15.85 -18.50
CA ASP A 257 -2.71 15.97 -19.96
C ASP A 257 -1.46 16.50 -20.65
N GLN A 258 -0.75 17.43 -20.00
CA GLN A 258 0.49 17.98 -20.53
C GLN A 258 1.65 16.98 -20.46
N VAL A 259 1.71 16.15 -19.42
CA VAL A 259 2.68 15.05 -19.31
C VAL A 259 2.41 13.99 -20.38
N ILE A 260 1.14 13.62 -20.59
CA ILE A 260 0.73 12.71 -21.67
C ILE A 260 1.14 13.27 -23.03
N TYR A 261 0.87 14.56 -23.28
CA TYR A 261 1.30 15.25 -24.49
C TYR A 261 2.83 15.20 -24.67
N LEU A 262 3.60 15.50 -23.63
CA LEU A 262 5.06 15.44 -23.67
C LEU A 262 5.54 14.04 -24.05
N ILE A 263 4.98 12.99 -23.44
CA ILE A 263 5.34 11.60 -23.77
C ILE A 263 5.01 11.29 -25.23
N LYS A 264 3.78 11.59 -25.67
CA LYS A 264 3.24 11.16 -26.97
C LYS A 264 3.74 11.95 -28.16
N GLU A 265 3.93 13.26 -28.01
CA GLU A 265 4.20 14.14 -29.14
C GLU A 265 5.64 14.65 -29.18
N VAL A 266 6.37 14.59 -28.06
CA VAL A 266 7.67 15.25 -27.93
C VAL A 266 8.80 14.29 -27.59
N LEU A 267 8.66 13.49 -26.53
CA LEU A 267 9.78 12.74 -25.93
C LEU A 267 9.89 11.29 -26.44
N PHE A 268 8.77 10.61 -26.66
CA PHE A 268 8.70 9.20 -27.05
C PHE A 268 7.76 8.99 -28.24
N LYS A 269 7.78 9.92 -29.20
CA LYS A 269 6.78 10.00 -30.27
C LYS A 269 6.63 8.71 -31.07
N GLU A 270 7.75 8.06 -31.40
CA GLU A 270 7.73 6.82 -32.17
C GLU A 270 7.38 5.63 -31.28
N GLU A 271 7.91 5.58 -30.04
CA GLU A 271 7.72 4.47 -29.12
C GLU A 271 6.29 4.37 -28.58
N SER A 272 5.60 5.50 -28.43
CA SER A 272 4.24 5.65 -27.87
C SER A 272 3.13 5.84 -28.93
N LYS A 273 3.49 5.86 -30.22
CA LYS A 273 2.53 6.07 -31.32
C LYS A 273 1.36 5.09 -31.28
N GLY A 274 0.14 5.63 -31.20
CA GLY A 274 -1.10 4.85 -31.18
C GLY A 274 -1.33 4.06 -29.88
N LYS A 275 -0.59 4.34 -28.81
CA LYS A 275 -0.70 3.64 -27.53
C LYS A 275 -1.28 4.56 -26.45
N GLU A 276 -1.82 3.93 -25.42
CA GLU A 276 -2.34 4.58 -24.23
C GLU A 276 -1.23 4.82 -23.21
N ILE A 277 -1.44 5.79 -22.32
CA ILE A 277 -0.51 6.09 -21.21
C ILE A 277 -1.20 5.65 -19.93
N HIS A 278 -0.68 4.60 -19.32
CA HIS A 278 -1.20 4.03 -18.08
C HIS A 278 -0.56 4.70 -16.86
N TYR A 279 -1.39 4.95 -15.85
CA TYR A 279 -1.02 5.55 -14.58
C TYR A 279 -2.03 5.09 -13.51
N HIS A 280 -1.62 5.17 -12.25
CA HIS A 280 -2.50 4.94 -11.11
C HIS A 280 -2.91 6.27 -10.47
N ILE A 281 -4.11 6.27 -9.88
CA ILE A 281 -4.56 7.31 -8.97
C ILE A 281 -4.66 6.65 -7.59
N ASP A 282 -3.91 7.14 -6.61
CA ASP A 282 -3.95 6.57 -5.26
C ASP A 282 -5.14 7.09 -4.42
N GLU A 283 -5.26 6.59 -3.18
CA GLU A 283 -6.33 6.93 -2.23
C GLU A 283 -6.35 8.44 -1.86
N ARG A 284 -5.23 9.14 -2.04
CA ARG A 284 -5.10 10.61 -1.85
C ARG A 284 -5.34 11.37 -3.16
N GLY A 285 -5.64 10.62 -4.23
CA GLY A 285 -5.82 11.06 -5.59
C GLY A 285 -4.54 11.56 -6.26
N GLN A 286 -3.35 11.23 -5.73
CA GLN A 286 -2.09 11.54 -6.40
C GLN A 286 -1.94 10.63 -7.64
N ILE A 287 -1.27 11.15 -8.67
CA ILE A 287 -1.15 10.46 -9.96
C ILE A 287 0.25 9.86 -10.08
N TRP A 288 0.32 8.59 -10.45
CA TRP A 288 1.56 7.82 -10.51
C TRP A 288 1.75 7.23 -11.90
N LEU A 289 2.76 7.71 -12.62
CA LEU A 289 3.08 7.26 -13.97
C LEU A 289 3.87 5.96 -13.94
N ASN A 290 3.44 4.96 -14.71
CA ASN A 290 4.13 3.68 -14.85
C ASN A 290 5.51 3.86 -15.54
N LEU A 291 6.57 3.31 -14.95
CA LEU A 291 7.94 3.32 -15.50
C LEU A 291 8.54 1.93 -15.69
N ASP A 292 7.69 0.91 -15.81
CA ASP A 292 8.08 -0.48 -16.08
C ASP A 292 8.89 -0.64 -17.39
N TYR A 293 9.88 -1.54 -17.37
CA TYR A 293 10.74 -1.84 -18.52
C TYR A 293 10.05 -2.68 -19.60
N THR A 294 8.89 -3.24 -19.31
CA THR A 294 8.12 -4.05 -20.26
C THR A 294 7.72 -3.24 -21.50
N ALA A 295 7.53 -1.93 -21.35
CA ALA A 295 7.30 -0.99 -22.45
C ALA A 295 8.57 -0.20 -22.83
N ARG A 296 8.61 0.28 -24.08
CA ARG A 296 9.68 1.17 -24.58
C ARG A 296 9.39 2.66 -24.38
N TYR A 297 8.30 2.98 -23.71
CA TYR A 297 7.85 4.34 -23.42
C TYR A 297 7.26 4.38 -22.00
N PRO A 298 7.32 5.53 -21.30
CA PRO A 298 6.68 5.72 -20.00
C PRO A 298 5.16 5.56 -20.11
N GLY A 299 4.53 4.97 -19.10
CA GLY A 299 3.08 4.71 -19.10
C GLY A 299 2.69 3.51 -19.95
N GLY A 300 3.54 2.49 -20.05
CA GLY A 300 3.17 1.22 -20.67
C GLY A 300 2.07 0.46 -19.92
N PRO A 301 1.47 -0.57 -20.53
CA PRO A 301 0.43 -1.38 -19.89
C PRO A 301 0.96 -2.07 -18.62
N PHE A 302 0.10 -2.24 -17.63
CA PHE A 302 0.44 -2.99 -16.42
C PHE A 302 0.47 -4.50 -16.72
N MET A 303 1.46 -5.21 -16.17
CA MET A 303 1.50 -6.68 -16.28
C MET A 303 0.41 -7.37 -15.43
N SER A 304 0.02 -6.75 -14.32
CA SER A 304 -1.06 -7.21 -13.45
C SER A 304 -1.74 -6.00 -12.82
N GLU A 305 -3.07 -6.03 -12.76
CA GLU A 305 -3.87 -4.96 -12.14
C GLU A 305 -3.93 -5.11 -10.60
N GLU A 306 -3.70 -6.31 -10.07
CA GLU A 306 -3.78 -6.57 -8.63
C GLU A 306 -2.51 -6.11 -7.91
N ILE A 307 -2.61 -4.96 -7.23
CA ILE A 307 -1.54 -4.43 -6.39
C ILE A 307 -1.58 -5.11 -5.01
N LEU A 308 -0.54 -5.87 -4.68
CA LEU A 308 -0.39 -6.50 -3.37
C LEU A 308 0.32 -5.60 -2.36
N GLY A 309 1.20 -4.71 -2.82
CA GLY A 309 1.92 -3.81 -1.95
C GLY A 309 2.48 -2.61 -2.69
N GLN A 310 2.67 -1.52 -1.95
CA GLN A 310 3.32 -0.31 -2.47
C GLN A 310 4.36 0.23 -1.48
N LEU A 311 5.45 0.80 -2.02
CA LEU A 311 6.51 1.41 -1.23
C LEU A 311 6.94 2.74 -1.85
N THR A 312 6.58 3.85 -1.21
CA THR A 312 6.85 5.21 -1.69
C THR A 312 8.10 5.80 -1.05
N PHE A 313 8.92 6.51 -1.84
CA PHE A 313 10.12 7.21 -1.36
C PHE A 313 10.00 8.71 -1.55
N ASN A 314 9.65 9.39 -0.46
CA ASN A 314 9.62 10.85 -0.37
C ASN A 314 11.01 11.44 -0.05
#